data_AF-A0A4R8X0B3-F1
#
_entry.id   AF-A0A4R8X0B3-F1
#
_cell.length_a   1.000
_cell.length_b   1.000
_cell.length_c   1.000
_cell.angle_alpha   90.00
_cell.angle_beta   90.00
_cell.angle_gamma   90.00
#
_symmetry.space_group_name_H-M   'P 1'
#
loop_
_entity.id
_entity.type
_entity.pdbx_description
1 polymer ?
#
loop_
_entity_poly.entity_id
_entity_poly.type
_entity_poly.pdbx_seq_one_letter_code
_entity_poly.pdbx_strand_id
1 'polypeptide(L)' 'MQLETLGADRAENDAWLTTIHALVAEHLDYVTFTERRMAALKARIRGRKLAQTNLRYKYGIKERSIRLVRRDTMRFLLR' A
#
# COMPACT_ATOMS: atom_id res chain seq x y z
N MET A 1 -10.79 -9.72 -12.00
CA MET A 1 -10.19 -8.39 -11.74
C MET A 1 -11.06 -7.52 -10.84
N GLN A 2 -12.31 -7.16 -11.20
CA GLN A 2 -13.12 -6.21 -10.41
C GLN A 2 -13.33 -6.63 -8.95
N LEU A 3 -13.67 -7.90 -8.67
CA LEU A 3 -13.82 -8.41 -7.30
C LEU A 3 -12.51 -8.38 -6.50
N GLU A 4 -11.36 -8.66 -7.13
CA GLU A 4 -10.05 -8.57 -6.46
C GLU A 4 -9.65 -7.11 -6.20
N THR A 5 -9.97 -6.19 -7.10
CA THR A 5 -9.77 -4.75 -6.87
C THR A 5 -10.62 -4.26 -5.70
N LEU A 6 -11.89 -4.68 -5.64
CA LEU A 6 -12.79 -4.37 -4.51
C LEU A 6 -12.27 -4.96 -3.20
N GLY A 7 -11.78 -6.20 -3.22
CA GLY A 7 -11.16 -6.83 -2.05
C GLY A 7 -9.90 -6.08 -1.58
N ALA A 8 -9.05 -5.66 -2.51
CA ALA A 8 -7.86 -4.88 -2.19
C ALA A 8 -8.21 -3.48 -1.62
N ASP A 9 -9.20 -2.79 -2.19
CA ASP A 9 -9.66 -1.50 -1.69
C ASP A 9 -10.32 -1.63 -0.30
N ARG A 10 -11.06 -2.72 -0.03
CA ARG A 10 -11.63 -2.99 1.29
C ARG A 10 -10.57 -3.26 2.35
N ALA A 11 -9.62 -4.15 2.08
CA ALA A 11 -8.53 -4.44 3.00
C ALA A 11 -7.67 -3.20 3.31
N GLU A 12 -7.46 -2.34 2.30
CA GLU A 12 -6.77 -1.06 2.46
C GLU A 12 -7.56 -0.12 3.39
N ASN A 13 -8.87 0.02 3.19
CA ASN A 13 -9.73 0.83 4.06
C ASN A 13 -9.74 0.34 5.51
N ASP A 14 -9.83 -0.96 5.73
CA ASP A 14 -9.84 -1.55 7.09
C ASP A 14 -8.50 -1.28 7.80
N ALA A 15 -7.38 -1.41 7.08
CA ALA A 15 -6.06 -1.06 7.60
C ALA A 15 -5.92 0.43 7.91
N TRP A 16 -6.49 1.30 7.08
CA TRP A 16 -6.51 2.74 7.33
C TRP A 16 -7.29 3.11 8.60
N LEU A 17 -8.48 2.54 8.78
CA LEU A 17 -9.28 2.77 9.99
C LEU A 17 -8.51 2.35 11.25
N THR A 18 -7.88 1.17 11.21
CA THR A 18 -7.04 0.67 12.30
C THR A 18 -5.88 1.64 12.62
N THR A 19 -5.23 2.16 11.58
CA THR A 19 -4.12 3.13 11.72
C THR A 19 -4.60 4.43 12.37
N ILE A 20 -5.76 4.96 11.96
CA ILE A 20 -6.32 6.18 12.54
C ILE A 20 -6.74 5.96 13.99
N HIS A 21 -7.39 4.83 14.29
CA HIS A 21 -7.77 4.51 15.67
C HIS A 21 -6.54 4.44 16.59
N ALA A 22 -5.45 3.82 16.13
CA ALA A 22 -4.19 3.78 16.88
C ALA A 22 -3.63 5.19 17.12
N LEU A 23 -3.54 6.04 16.08
CA LEU A 23 -3.04 7.40 16.22
C LEU A 23 -3.90 8.28 17.15
N VAL A 24 -5.22 8.08 17.15
CA VAL A 24 -6.13 8.80 18.04
C VAL A 24 -5.96 8.34 19.49
N ALA A 25 -5.77 7.03 19.72
CA ALA A 25 -5.55 6.47 21.05
C ALA A 25 -4.21 6.93 21.69
N GLU A 26 -3.24 7.39 20.90
CA GLU A 26 -1.97 7.92 21.40
C GLU A 26 -2.09 9.30 22.06
N HIS A 27 -3.24 9.98 21.97
CA HIS A 27 -3.50 11.30 22.58
C HIS A 27 -2.38 12.34 22.31
N LEU A 28 -1.88 12.35 21.08
CA LEU A 28 -0.80 13.23 20.65
C LEU A 28 -1.25 14.69 20.60
N ASP A 29 -0.29 15.62 20.70
CA ASP A 29 -0.54 17.02 20.38
C ASP A 29 -0.92 17.18 18.90
N TYR A 30 -1.58 18.30 18.58
CA TYR A 30 -2.13 18.55 17.26
C TYR A 30 -1.08 18.48 16.13
N VAL A 31 0.12 18.99 16.35
CA VAL A 31 1.17 19.05 15.32
C VAL A 31 1.69 17.64 15.05
N THR A 32 2.08 16.93 16.10
CA THR A 32 2.58 15.55 15.98
C THR A 32 1.53 14.61 15.39
N PHE A 33 0.27 14.73 15.82
CA PHE A 33 -0.83 13.97 15.24
C PHE A 33 -0.97 14.23 13.74
N THR A 34 -0.95 15.50 13.34
CA THR A 34 -1.13 15.90 11.94
C THR A 34 0.02 15.38 11.08
N GLU A 35 1.26 15.50 11.53
CA GLU A 35 2.43 14.98 10.82
C GLU A 35 2.37 13.46 10.63
N ARG A 36 2.07 12.71 11.70
CA ARG A 36 1.96 11.25 11.63
C ARG A 36 0.80 10.80 10.75
N ARG A 37 -0.36 11.46 10.86
CA ARG A 37 -1.52 11.21 9.99
C ARG A 37 -1.18 11.44 8.52
N MET A 38 -0.48 12.53 8.20
CA MET A 38 -0.08 12.83 6.82
C MET A 38 0.97 11.84 6.29
N ALA A 39 1.91 11.40 7.13
CA ALA A 39 2.86 10.35 6.78
C ALA A 39 2.15 9.02 6.48
N ALA A 40 1.20 8.62 7.35
CA ALA A 40 0.39 7.43 7.15
C ALA A 40 -0.47 7.52 5.88
N LEU A 41 -1.07 8.68 5.60
CA LEU A 41 -1.83 8.92 4.37
C LEU A 41 -0.96 8.80 3.10
N LYS A 42 0.28 9.32 3.13
CA LYS A 42 1.23 9.16 2.02
C LYS A 42 1.59 7.69 1.80
N ALA A 43 1.85 6.95 2.87
CA ALA A 43 2.13 5.52 2.82
C ALA A 43 0.93 4.74 2.24
N ARG A 44 -0.29 5.07 2.68
CA ARG A 44 -1.55 4.54 2.16
C ARG A 44 -1.66 4.69 0.64
N ILE A 45 -1.51 5.91 0.13
CA ILE A 45 -1.63 6.19 -1.31
C ILE A 45 -0.59 5.40 -2.10
N ARG A 46 0.64 5.29 -1.60
CA ARG A 46 1.70 4.49 -2.22
C ARG A 46 1.35 3.01 -2.26
N GLY A 47 0.84 2.46 -1.16
CA GLY A 47 0.40 1.07 -1.05
C GLY A 47 -0.72 0.74 -2.05
N ARG A 48 -1.76 1.59 -2.12
CA ARG A 48 -2.87 1.42 -3.05
C ARG A 48 -2.43 1.40 -4.51
N LYS A 49 -1.58 2.35 -4.91
CA LYS A 49 -1.01 2.39 -6.28
C LYS A 49 -0.21 1.13 -6.61
N LEU A 50 0.55 0.61 -5.64
CA LEU A 50 1.30 -0.63 -5.81
C LEU A 50 0.36 -1.83 -5.97
N ALA A 51 -0.66 -1.96 -5.12
CA ALA A 51 -1.64 -3.04 -5.19
C ALA A 51 -2.39 -3.06 -6.54
N GLN A 52 -2.87 -1.90 -6.99
CA GLN A 52 -3.51 -1.76 -8.31
C GLN A 52 -2.55 -2.14 -9.45
N THR A 53 -1.29 -1.71 -9.35
CA THR A 53 -0.26 -2.07 -10.35
C THR A 53 -0.01 -3.57 -10.36
N ASN A 54 0.05 -4.21 -9.20
CA ASN A 54 0.22 -5.66 -9.08
C ASN A 54 -0.97 -6.43 -9.66
N LEU A 55 -2.20 -5.96 -9.45
CA LEU A 55 -3.38 -6.54 -10.10
C LEU A 55 -3.29 -6.41 -11.63
N ARG A 56 -2.89 -5.24 -12.15
CA ARG A 56 -2.70 -5.06 -13.61
C ARG A 56 -1.65 -6.01 -14.17
N TYR A 57 -0.57 -6.28 -13.43
CA TYR A 57 0.44 -7.28 -13.81
C TYR A 57 -0.13 -8.70 -13.77
N LYS A 58 -0.86 -9.07 -12.71
CA LYS A 58 -1.46 -10.41 -12.55
C LYS A 58 -2.40 -10.75 -13.72
N TYR A 59 -3.15 -9.77 -14.20
CA TYR A 59 -4.12 -9.95 -15.28
C TYR A 59 -3.56 -9.60 -16.68
N GLY A 60 -2.26 -9.39 -16.83
CA GLY A 60 -1.62 -9.14 -18.14
C GLY A 60 -1.98 -7.81 -18.81
N ILE A 61 -2.64 -6.88 -18.09
CA ILE A 61 -3.05 -5.56 -18.59
C ILE A 61 -1.84 -4.60 -18.70
N LYS A 62 -0.74 -4.94 -18.03
CA LYS A 62 0.52 -4.22 -18.11
C LYS A 62 1.64 -5.25 -18.05
N GLU A 63 2.69 -5.06 -18.85
CA GLU A 63 3.90 -5.86 -18.71
C GLU A 63 4.76 -5.34 -17.56
N ARG A 64 5.34 -6.26 -16.77
CA ARG A 64 6.31 -5.89 -15.75
C ARG A 64 7.59 -5.41 -16.44
N SER A 65 8.09 -4.25 -16.02
CA SER A 65 9.41 -3.79 -16.47
C SER A 65 10.47 -4.85 -16.16
N ILE A 66 11.26 -5.23 -17.17
CA ILE A 66 12.36 -6.20 -17.07
C ILE A 66 13.32 -5.84 -15.92
N ARG A 67 13.57 -4.55 -15.68
CA ARG A 67 14.42 -4.08 -14.58
C ARG A 67 13.85 -4.45 -13.20
N LEU A 68 12.54 -4.39 -13.02
CA LEU A 68 11.87 -4.76 -11.77
C LEU A 68 11.87 -6.26 -11.57
N VAL A 69 11.64 -7.04 -12.63
CA VAL A 69 11.74 -8.50 -12.59
C VAL A 69 13.14 -8.92 -12.16
N ARG A 70 14.19 -8.36 -12.79
CA ARG A 70 15.59 -8.64 -12.43
C ARG A 70 15.92 -8.28 -10.98
N ARG A 71 15.43 -7.15 -10.48
CA ARG A 71 15.63 -6.74 -9.08
C ARG A 71 15.00 -7.74 -8.11
N ASP A 72 13.76 -8.14 -8.39
CA ASP A 72 13.01 -9.02 -7.50
C ASP A 72 13.57 -10.45 -7.53
N THR A 73 14.04 -10.94 -8.69
CA THR A 73 14.74 -12.23 -8.80
C THR A 73 16.09 -12.21 -8.08
N MET A 74 16.88 -11.13 -8.21
CA MET A 74 18.13 -10.95 -7.45
C MET A 74 17.88 -10.97 -5.94
N ARG A 75 16.80 -10.32 -5.47
CA ARG A 75 16.45 -10.30 -4.04
C ARG A 75 15.98 -11.67 -3.51
N PHE A 76 15.38 -12.49 -4.37
CA PHE A 76 14.95 -13.84 -4.01
C PHE A 76 16.13 -14.83 -3.95
N LEU A 77 17.12 -14.68 -4.83
CA LEU A 77 18.33 -15.52 -4.86
C LEU A 77 19.35 -15.20 -3.76
N LEU A 78 19.23 -14.03 -3.11
CA LEU A 78 20.08 -13.61 -2.00
C LEU A 78 19.47 -13.93 -0.61
N ARG A 79 18.41 -14.75 -0.57
CA ARG A 79 17.81 -15.31 0.64
C ARG A 79 18.01 -16.81 0.66
#